data_AF-A0A1H6M0W4-F1
#
_entry.id   AF-A0A1H6M0W4-F1
#
_cell.length_a   1.000
_cell.length_b   1.000
_cell.length_c   1.000
_cell.angle_alpha   90.00
_cell.angle_beta   90.00
_cell.angle_gamma   90.00
#
_symmetry.space_group_name_H-M   'P 1'
#
loop_
_entity.id
_entity.type
_entity.pdbx_description
1 polymer ?
#
loop_
_entity_poly.entity_id
_entity_poly.type
_entity_poly.pdbx_seq_one_letter_code
_entity_poly.pdbx_strand_id
1 'polypeptide(L)'
;MKVYAEFIEENGILFRTKTLLQYGDSWDLIGSIVMKNPGSAKPGVPLNEEAKNHISNFFDEKIDFSNWTEANDDATMKKIAPIFNGQYVQKNIELKGIIQIFNILNICDSKIDKAIKNANNTNSTYLFPNQEETVKLFRDKPVYLGFFDFYTDKTSLHQKFMENYANILFKYVKESKFMYLPYDDIIDNPMYHPFSREITKEKSLSILKKFILHYE
;
A
#
# COMPACT_ATOMS: atom_id res chain seq x y z
N MET A 1 2.40 1.10 -16.73
CA MET A 1 2.41 0.43 -15.41
C MET A 1 1.47 -0.75 -15.51
N LYS A 2 1.87 -1.92 -15.03
CA LYS A 2 0.98 -3.08 -14.88
C LYS A 2 0.60 -3.25 -13.41
N VAL A 3 -0.58 -3.79 -13.14
CA VAL A 3 -1.09 -3.99 -11.78
C VAL A 3 -1.43 -5.46 -11.59
N TYR A 4 -0.75 -6.11 -10.67
CA TYR A 4 -1.02 -7.50 -10.32
C TYR A 4 -1.60 -7.55 -8.92
N ALA A 5 -2.78 -8.13 -8.75
CA ALA A 5 -3.44 -8.15 -7.47
C ALA A 5 -4.21 -9.44 -7.22
N GLU A 6 -4.20 -9.85 -5.95
CA GLU A 6 -4.97 -10.97 -5.43
C GLU A 6 -6.29 -10.45 -4.87
N PHE A 7 -7.40 -11.02 -5.35
CA PHE A 7 -8.75 -10.69 -4.93
C PHE A 7 -9.47 -11.93 -4.42
N ILE A 8 -9.93 -11.87 -3.18
CA ILE A 8 -10.63 -12.98 -2.52
C ILE A 8 -12.04 -12.53 -2.20
N GLU A 9 -13.05 -13.25 -2.69
CA GLU A 9 -14.45 -13.01 -2.35
C GLU A 9 -14.90 -14.02 -1.29
N GLU A 10 -15.37 -13.52 -0.15
CA GLU A 10 -15.90 -14.35 0.93
C GLU A 10 -17.17 -13.71 1.49
N ASN A 11 -18.27 -14.47 1.51
CA ASN A 11 -19.57 -14.01 2.04
C ASN A 11 -20.06 -12.68 1.44
N GLY A 12 -19.80 -12.45 0.15
CA GLY A 12 -20.17 -11.22 -0.56
C GLY A 12 -19.32 -9.99 -0.22
N ILE A 13 -18.20 -10.17 0.50
CA ILE A 13 -17.19 -9.15 0.76
C ILE A 13 -15.96 -9.46 -0.10
N LEU A 14 -15.50 -8.46 -0.85
CA LEU A 14 -14.31 -8.56 -1.67
C LEU A 14 -13.10 -8.00 -0.91
N PHE A 15 -12.06 -8.80 -0.80
CA PHE A 15 -10.77 -8.45 -0.20
C PHE A 15 -9.70 -8.33 -1.27
N ARG A 16 -8.80 -7.35 -1.15
CA ARG A 16 -7.56 -7.29 -1.93
C ARG A 16 -6.37 -7.37 -0.99
N THR A 17 -5.73 -8.53 -0.99
CA THR A 17 -4.73 -8.96 0.01
C THR A 17 -3.30 -8.67 -0.41
N LYS A 18 -3.00 -8.80 -1.71
CA LYS A 18 -1.67 -8.52 -2.30
C LYS A 18 -1.82 -7.61 -3.52
N THR A 19 -0.89 -6.69 -3.73
CA THR A 19 -0.87 -5.82 -4.91
C THR A 19 0.54 -5.38 -5.26
N LEU A 20 0.92 -5.59 -6.52
CA LEU A 20 2.19 -5.18 -7.12
C LEU A 20 1.93 -4.20 -8.26
N LEU A 21 2.59 -3.04 -8.22
CA LEU A 21 2.64 -2.10 -9.33
C LEU A 21 3.97 -2.25 -10.05
N GLN A 22 3.95 -2.68 -11.30
CA GLN A 22 5.15 -2.79 -12.13
C GLN A 22 5.34 -1.56 -13.02
N TYR A 23 6.50 -0.94 -12.91
CA TYR A 23 6.97 0.14 -13.75
C TYR A 23 8.15 -0.33 -14.61
N GLY A 24 8.09 -0.09 -15.92
CA GLY A 24 9.00 -0.73 -16.87
C GLY A 24 8.83 -2.27 -16.86
N ASP A 25 9.92 -2.98 -17.17
CA ASP A 25 9.93 -4.44 -17.27
C ASP A 25 10.68 -5.13 -16.11
N SER A 26 11.30 -4.35 -15.21
CA SER A 26 12.00 -4.91 -14.04
C SER A 26 11.01 -5.44 -13.00
N TRP A 27 11.41 -6.50 -12.30
CA TRP A 27 10.70 -7.10 -11.17
C TRP A 27 11.38 -6.81 -9.82
N ASP A 28 12.44 -5.99 -9.81
CA ASP A 28 13.12 -5.60 -8.58
C ASP A 28 12.21 -4.76 -7.70
N LEU A 29 12.14 -5.06 -6.40
CA LEU A 29 11.45 -4.21 -5.45
C LEU A 29 12.17 -2.87 -5.32
N ILE A 30 11.48 -1.78 -5.66
CA ILE A 30 12.00 -0.42 -5.51
C ILE A 30 11.40 0.31 -4.31
N GLY A 31 10.25 -0.14 -3.79
CA GLY A 31 9.68 0.41 -2.57
C GLY A 31 8.29 -0.13 -2.27
N SER A 32 7.70 0.33 -1.17
CA SER A 32 6.35 -0.05 -0.75
C SER A 32 5.55 1.15 -0.31
N ILE A 33 4.22 1.05 -0.35
CA ILE A 33 3.30 2.02 0.21
C ILE A 33 2.26 1.33 1.08
N VAL A 34 1.95 1.92 2.22
CA VAL A 34 0.82 1.50 3.07
C VAL A 34 -0.32 2.50 2.97
N MET A 35 -1.50 2.05 2.56
CA MET A 35 -2.71 2.87 2.39
C MET A 35 -3.80 2.49 3.39
N LYS A 36 -4.93 3.21 3.37
CA LYS A 36 -6.09 2.94 4.23
C LYS A 36 -6.72 1.59 3.88
N ASN A 37 -7.26 1.51 2.66
CA ASN A 37 -7.90 0.34 2.10
C ASN A 37 -7.80 0.34 0.56
N PRO A 38 -8.15 -0.78 -0.11
CA PRO A 38 -8.15 -0.89 -1.56
C PRO A 38 -9.08 0.04 -2.34
N GLY A 39 -10.03 0.72 -1.69
CA GLY A 39 -11.05 1.49 -2.38
C GLY A 39 -11.99 0.62 -3.23
N SER A 40 -12.47 1.14 -4.35
CA SER A 40 -13.37 0.45 -5.29
C SER A 40 -12.67 -0.46 -6.30
N ALA A 41 -11.47 -0.95 -5.99
CA ALA A 41 -10.75 -1.84 -6.87
C ALA A 41 -11.54 -3.12 -7.18
N LYS A 42 -11.36 -3.66 -8.38
CA LYS A 42 -12.03 -4.88 -8.84
C LYS A 42 -11.02 -5.82 -9.52
N PRO A 43 -11.30 -7.14 -9.53
CA PRO A 43 -10.51 -8.08 -10.31
C PRO A 43 -10.49 -7.68 -11.78
N GLY A 44 -9.35 -7.91 -12.43
CA GLY A 44 -9.18 -7.70 -13.86
C GLY A 44 -9.22 -9.02 -14.63
N VAL A 45 -8.28 -9.17 -15.57
CA VAL A 45 -8.14 -10.39 -16.39
C VAL A 45 -7.22 -11.40 -15.69
N PRO A 46 -7.40 -12.72 -15.93
CA PRO A 46 -6.49 -13.72 -15.40
C PRO A 46 -5.04 -13.48 -15.85
N LEU A 47 -4.08 -13.82 -14.98
CA LEU A 47 -2.65 -13.71 -15.31
C LEU A 47 -2.25 -14.67 -16.43
N ASN A 48 -1.34 -14.22 -17.29
CA ASN A 48 -0.60 -15.10 -18.20
C ASN A 48 0.52 -15.86 -17.44
N GLU A 49 1.08 -16.90 -18.07
CA GLU A 49 2.10 -17.75 -17.43
C GLU A 49 3.41 -16.99 -17.10
N GLU A 50 3.77 -16.00 -17.92
CA GLU A 50 4.95 -15.17 -17.69
C GLU A 50 4.81 -14.37 -16.39
N ALA A 51 3.68 -13.68 -16.19
CA ALA A 51 3.39 -12.94 -14.97
C ALA A 51 3.34 -13.85 -13.74
N LYS A 52 2.73 -15.05 -13.86
CA LYS A 52 2.71 -16.03 -12.77
C LYS A 52 4.12 -16.42 -12.35
N ASN A 53 4.98 -16.77 -13.30
CA ASN A 53 6.37 -17.16 -13.02
C ASN A 53 7.13 -16.02 -12.32
N HIS A 54 6.97 -14.79 -12.81
CA HIS A 54 7.62 -13.65 -12.19
C HIS A 54 7.09 -13.35 -10.78
N ILE A 55 5.80 -13.46 -10.53
CA ILE A 55 5.22 -13.23 -9.20
C ILE A 55 5.67 -14.33 -8.22
N SER A 56 5.70 -15.59 -8.65
CA SER A 56 6.25 -16.68 -7.83
C SER A 56 7.73 -16.44 -7.48
N ASN A 57 8.55 -16.05 -8.46
CA ASN A 57 9.94 -15.70 -8.21
C ASN A 57 10.08 -14.45 -7.32
N PHE A 58 9.19 -13.47 -7.47
CA PHE A 58 9.20 -12.26 -6.68
C PHE A 58 8.96 -12.57 -5.21
N PHE A 59 8.01 -13.44 -4.88
CA PHE A 59 7.71 -13.81 -3.49
C PHE A 59 8.57 -14.97 -2.95
N ASP A 60 9.29 -15.68 -3.82
CA ASP A 60 10.02 -16.92 -3.49
C ASP A 60 9.11 -17.98 -2.85
N GLU A 61 7.88 -18.08 -3.35
CA GLU A 61 6.88 -19.02 -2.84
C GLU A 61 6.02 -19.62 -3.96
N LYS A 62 5.45 -20.80 -3.68
CA LYS A 62 4.43 -21.40 -4.54
C LYS A 62 3.09 -20.71 -4.27
N ILE A 63 2.57 -20.01 -5.27
CA ILE A 63 1.35 -19.21 -5.16
C ILE A 63 0.20 -19.92 -5.85
N ASP A 64 -0.97 -19.91 -5.21
CA ASP A 64 -2.24 -20.19 -5.90
C ASP A 64 -2.70 -18.94 -6.64
N PHE A 65 -2.64 -18.98 -7.98
CA PHE A 65 -3.03 -17.88 -8.84
C PHE A 65 -4.54 -17.85 -9.18
N SER A 66 -5.36 -18.71 -8.57
CA SER A 66 -6.81 -18.75 -8.79
C SER A 66 -7.51 -17.40 -8.56
N ASN A 67 -6.99 -16.63 -7.60
CA ASN A 67 -7.51 -15.33 -7.18
C ASN A 67 -6.68 -14.15 -7.69
N TRP A 68 -5.67 -14.39 -8.52
CA TRP A 68 -4.79 -13.35 -9.05
C TRP A 68 -5.23 -12.86 -10.42
N THR A 69 -5.20 -11.54 -10.59
CA THR A 69 -5.53 -10.89 -11.87
C THR A 69 -4.54 -9.79 -12.21
N GLU A 70 -4.40 -9.53 -13.51
CA GLU A 70 -3.89 -8.26 -14.02
C GLU A 70 -5.05 -7.25 -13.99
N ALA A 71 -5.04 -6.39 -12.98
CA ALA A 71 -6.08 -5.41 -12.72
C ALA A 71 -5.86 -4.14 -13.56
N ASN A 72 -6.96 -3.42 -13.80
CA ASN A 72 -6.85 -2.08 -14.37
C ASN A 72 -6.22 -1.12 -13.36
N ASP A 73 -5.42 -0.17 -13.86
CA ASP A 73 -4.90 0.89 -13.02
C ASP A 73 -6.01 1.87 -12.62
N ASP A 74 -6.20 2.06 -11.31
CA ASP A 74 -7.15 3.06 -10.82
C ASP A 74 -6.48 4.43 -10.64
N ALA A 75 -7.31 5.45 -10.46
CA ALA A 75 -6.81 6.80 -10.33
C ALA A 75 -5.93 7.00 -9.06
N THR A 76 -6.05 6.15 -8.03
CA THR A 76 -5.20 6.17 -6.83
C THR A 76 -3.82 5.65 -7.17
N MET A 77 -3.76 4.53 -7.89
CA MET A 77 -2.50 3.93 -8.33
C MET A 77 -1.70 4.89 -9.21
N LYS A 78 -2.39 5.66 -10.07
CA LYS A 78 -1.76 6.73 -10.86
C LYS A 78 -1.16 7.86 -10.01
N LYS A 79 -1.63 8.05 -8.77
CA LYS A 79 -1.08 9.02 -7.81
C LYS A 79 0.08 8.48 -6.98
N ILE A 80 0.34 7.17 -7.03
CA ILE A 80 1.51 6.58 -6.36
C ILE A 80 2.79 6.95 -7.11
N ALA A 81 2.83 6.83 -8.44
CA ALA A 81 4.02 7.16 -9.23
C ALA A 81 4.62 8.56 -8.92
N PRO A 82 3.82 9.65 -8.88
CA PRO A 82 4.28 10.99 -8.48
C PRO A 82 5.01 11.10 -7.14
N ILE A 83 4.76 10.19 -6.19
CA ILE A 83 5.44 10.14 -4.89
C ILE A 83 6.84 9.56 -5.06
N PHE A 84 6.96 8.45 -5.80
CA PHE A 84 8.18 7.68 -5.95
C PHE A 84 9.12 8.23 -7.03
N ASN A 85 8.58 8.91 -8.05
CA ASN A 85 9.40 9.59 -9.07
C ASN A 85 9.76 11.04 -8.70
N GLY A 86 9.20 11.54 -7.59
CA GLY A 86 9.46 12.88 -7.08
C GLY A 86 8.78 14.02 -7.83
N GLN A 87 7.77 13.75 -8.65
CA GLN A 87 7.05 14.77 -9.43
C GLN A 87 6.47 15.88 -8.57
N TYR A 88 5.97 15.56 -7.36
CA TYR A 88 5.46 16.57 -6.43
C TYR A 88 6.51 17.59 -5.99
N VAL A 89 7.79 17.25 -6.08
CA VAL A 89 8.93 18.08 -5.67
C VAL A 89 9.82 18.44 -6.86
N GLN A 90 9.23 18.47 -8.06
CA GLN A 90 9.86 18.87 -9.32
C GLN A 90 11.05 17.98 -9.74
N LYS A 91 11.06 16.72 -9.29
CA LYS A 91 11.95 15.67 -9.83
C LYS A 91 11.18 14.79 -10.82
N ASN A 92 11.91 13.99 -11.59
CA ASN A 92 11.32 13.09 -12.57
C ASN A 92 12.18 11.83 -12.75
N ILE A 93 12.30 11.06 -11.67
CA ILE A 93 13.08 9.82 -11.65
C ILE A 93 12.31 8.74 -12.45
N GLU A 94 12.99 8.07 -13.37
CA GLU A 94 12.38 6.97 -14.11
C GLU A 94 12.16 5.76 -13.19
N LEU A 95 10.90 5.33 -13.04
CA LEU A 95 10.57 4.16 -12.23
C LEU A 95 10.79 2.86 -13.04
N LYS A 96 11.67 1.99 -12.54
CA LYS A 96 11.94 0.64 -13.09
C LYS A 96 11.91 -0.39 -11.96
N GLY A 97 10.82 -1.13 -11.84
CA GLY A 97 10.65 -2.15 -10.81
C GLY A 97 9.24 -2.21 -10.23
N ILE A 98 9.15 -2.87 -9.07
CA ILE A 98 7.91 -3.15 -8.34
C ILE A 98 7.75 -2.17 -7.18
N ILE A 99 6.57 -1.58 -7.08
CA ILE A 99 6.07 -0.96 -5.85
C ILE A 99 4.99 -1.86 -5.26
N GLN A 100 5.17 -2.32 -4.02
CA GLN A 100 4.14 -3.07 -3.30
C GLN A 100 3.13 -2.13 -2.66
N ILE A 101 1.84 -2.49 -2.72
CA ILE A 101 0.79 -1.80 -1.97
C ILE A 101 0.30 -2.70 -0.84
N PHE A 102 0.37 -2.18 0.37
CA PHE A 102 -0.26 -2.74 1.56
C PHE A 102 -1.41 -1.84 2.01
N ASN A 103 -2.34 -2.38 2.78
CA ASN A 103 -3.45 -1.63 3.34
C ASN A 103 -3.54 -1.87 4.85
N ILE A 104 -4.08 -0.92 5.60
CA ILE A 104 -4.47 -1.19 7.00
C ILE A 104 -5.66 -2.16 7.02
N LEU A 105 -6.58 -2.04 6.07
CA LEU A 105 -7.77 -2.89 5.90
C LEU A 105 -7.87 -3.40 4.46
N ASN A 106 -8.10 -4.70 4.25
CA ASN A 106 -8.11 -5.28 2.91
C ASN A 106 -9.47 -5.22 2.19
N ILE A 107 -10.52 -4.65 2.79
CA ILE A 107 -11.85 -4.59 2.19
C ILE A 107 -11.88 -3.58 1.01
N CYS A 108 -12.33 -4.07 -0.15
CA CYS A 108 -12.57 -3.27 -1.34
C CYS A 108 -13.91 -2.53 -1.23
N ASP A 109 -13.89 -1.30 -0.68
CA ASP A 109 -14.99 -0.35 -0.78
C ASP A 109 -14.47 1.09 -0.90
N SER A 110 -15.02 1.89 -1.81
CA SER A 110 -14.64 3.31 -1.94
C SER A 110 -15.20 4.19 -0.82
N LYS A 111 -16.20 3.72 -0.09
CA LYS A 111 -16.77 4.42 1.07
C LYS A 111 -16.18 3.82 2.34
N ILE A 112 -15.32 4.57 3.01
CA ILE A 112 -14.64 4.12 4.23
C ILE A 112 -15.63 3.66 5.30
N ASP A 113 -16.71 4.41 5.55
CA ASP A 113 -17.73 4.02 6.54
C ASP A 113 -18.35 2.65 6.22
N LYS A 114 -18.52 2.35 4.92
CA LYS A 114 -19.03 1.04 4.48
C LYS A 114 -17.97 -0.04 4.63
N ALA A 115 -16.70 0.25 4.34
CA ALA A 115 -15.60 -0.66 4.59
C ALA A 115 -15.50 -1.02 6.08
N ILE A 116 -15.57 -0.04 6.98
CA ILE A 116 -15.56 -0.25 8.43
C ILE A 116 -16.80 -1.02 8.89
N LYS A 117 -17.99 -0.67 8.38
CA LYS A 117 -19.20 -1.44 8.68
C LYS A 117 -19.04 -2.91 8.27
N ASN A 118 -18.51 -3.19 7.08
CA ASN A 118 -18.28 -4.57 6.64
C ASN A 118 -17.22 -5.26 7.50
N ALA A 119 -16.14 -4.56 7.87
CA ALA A 119 -15.10 -5.06 8.78
C ALA A 119 -15.65 -5.48 10.14
N ASN A 120 -16.58 -4.69 10.68
CA ASN A 120 -17.22 -4.96 11.97
C ASN A 120 -18.18 -6.17 11.93
N ASN A 121 -18.64 -6.58 10.74
CA ASN A 121 -19.63 -7.64 10.56
C ASN A 121 -19.03 -8.94 9.98
N THR A 122 -17.71 -9.02 9.84
CA THR A 122 -17.02 -10.22 9.32
C THR A 122 -15.96 -10.70 10.29
N ASN A 123 -15.74 -12.02 10.30
CA ASN A 123 -14.64 -12.68 11.01
C ASN A 123 -13.60 -13.25 10.03
N SER A 124 -13.60 -12.78 8.78
CA SER A 124 -12.69 -13.23 7.74
C SER A 124 -11.23 -13.10 8.17
N THR A 125 -10.43 -14.13 7.91
CA THR A 125 -8.99 -14.08 8.11
C THR A 125 -8.28 -13.14 7.13
N TYR A 126 -8.94 -12.76 6.03
CA TYR A 126 -8.40 -11.83 5.02
C TYR A 126 -8.58 -10.35 5.37
N LEU A 127 -9.29 -10.06 6.46
CA LEU A 127 -9.65 -8.69 6.84
C LEU A 127 -8.44 -7.76 6.98
N PHE A 128 -7.38 -8.27 7.59
CA PHE A 128 -6.16 -7.54 7.88
C PHE A 128 -4.95 -8.26 7.29
N PRO A 129 -3.90 -7.52 6.87
CA PRO A 129 -2.62 -8.15 6.56
C PRO A 129 -1.97 -8.74 7.81
N ASN A 130 -1.14 -9.76 7.61
CA ASN A 130 -0.22 -10.21 8.63
C ASN A 130 0.87 -9.14 8.86
N GLN A 131 0.97 -8.64 10.10
CA GLN A 131 1.85 -7.52 10.45
C GLN A 131 3.33 -7.87 10.33
N GLU A 132 3.72 -9.07 10.78
CA GLU A 132 5.10 -9.55 10.72
C GLU A 132 5.53 -9.84 9.28
N GLU A 133 4.66 -10.49 8.51
CA GLU A 133 4.90 -10.77 7.10
C GLU A 133 5.03 -9.48 6.29
N THR A 134 4.17 -8.50 6.55
CA THR A 134 4.25 -7.19 5.87
C THR A 134 5.61 -6.54 6.08
N VAL A 135 6.11 -6.50 7.31
CA VAL A 135 7.43 -5.92 7.60
C VAL A 135 8.55 -6.68 6.90
N LYS A 136 8.50 -8.01 6.85
CA LYS A 136 9.47 -8.83 6.10
C LYS A 136 9.43 -8.53 4.60
N LEU A 137 8.24 -8.32 4.05
CA LEU A 137 8.05 -8.03 2.63
C LEU A 137 8.54 -6.64 2.20
N PHE A 138 8.85 -5.73 3.13
CA PHE A 138 9.51 -4.46 2.78
C PHE A 138 10.95 -4.63 2.29
N ARG A 139 11.62 -5.74 2.64
CA ARG A 139 12.95 -6.17 2.14
C ARG A 139 14.00 -5.05 2.10
N ASP A 140 14.05 -4.25 3.16
CA ASP A 140 14.98 -3.12 3.28
C ASP A 140 14.92 -2.17 2.08
N LYS A 141 13.69 -1.76 1.72
CA LYS A 141 13.38 -0.73 0.71
C LYS A 141 12.57 0.42 1.31
N PRO A 142 12.54 1.60 0.68
CA PRO A 142 11.76 2.72 1.20
C PRO A 142 10.26 2.40 1.26
N VAL A 143 9.62 2.78 2.37
CA VAL A 143 8.18 2.57 2.61
C VAL A 143 7.49 3.90 2.83
N TYR A 144 6.52 4.25 1.97
CA TYR A 144 5.69 5.43 2.17
C TYR A 144 4.44 5.09 3.00
N LEU A 145 4.21 5.83 4.09
CA LEU A 145 2.98 5.73 4.88
C LEU A 145 1.96 6.76 4.38
N GLY A 146 0.83 6.27 3.84
CA GLY A 146 -0.23 7.06 3.23
C GLY A 146 -1.62 6.77 3.80
N PHE A 147 -1.72 6.26 5.03
CA PHE A 147 -2.99 5.91 5.67
C PHE A 147 -3.58 7.03 6.55
N PHE A 148 -2.89 8.15 6.72
CA PHE A 148 -3.31 9.31 7.53
C PHE A 148 -3.77 8.90 8.94
N ASP A 149 -4.92 9.37 9.41
CA ASP A 149 -5.51 9.08 10.72
C ASP A 149 -6.41 7.83 10.76
N PHE A 150 -6.50 7.07 9.66
CA PHE A 150 -7.45 5.97 9.50
C PHE A 150 -7.32 4.89 10.59
N TYR A 151 -6.11 4.71 11.11
CA TYR A 151 -5.84 3.77 12.18
C TYR A 151 -6.54 4.11 13.51
N THR A 152 -6.99 5.36 13.68
CA THR A 152 -7.69 5.86 14.88
C THR A 152 -9.22 5.89 14.74
N ASP A 153 -9.78 5.27 13.69
CA ASP A 153 -11.22 5.30 13.43
C ASP A 153 -12.00 4.66 14.59
N LYS A 154 -12.70 5.51 15.36
CA LYS A 154 -13.45 5.14 16.57
C LYS A 154 -14.72 4.32 16.27
N THR A 155 -15.13 4.24 15.01
CA THR A 155 -16.30 3.45 14.61
C THR A 155 -15.94 1.99 14.31
N SER A 156 -14.64 1.68 14.23
CA SER A 156 -14.14 0.33 14.02
C SER A 156 -14.06 -0.46 15.33
N LEU A 157 -14.66 -1.65 15.38
CA LEU A 157 -14.47 -2.60 16.47
C LEU A 157 -13.02 -3.13 16.52
N HIS A 158 -12.26 -2.91 15.46
CA HIS A 158 -10.88 -3.36 15.29
C HIS A 158 -9.85 -2.23 15.48
N GLN A 159 -10.28 -1.08 16.03
CA GLN A 159 -9.40 0.08 16.24
C GLN A 159 -8.06 -0.29 16.89
N LYS A 160 -8.08 -1.08 17.97
CA LYS A 160 -6.86 -1.50 18.68
C LYS A 160 -5.89 -2.26 17.77
N PHE A 161 -6.38 -3.12 16.88
CA PHE A 161 -5.55 -3.82 15.91
C PHE A 161 -4.94 -2.83 14.91
N MET A 162 -5.76 -1.92 14.36
CA MET A 162 -5.31 -0.93 13.38
C MET A 162 -4.27 0.02 13.98
N GLU A 163 -4.47 0.48 15.21
CA GLU A 163 -3.50 1.28 15.96
C GLU A 163 -2.19 0.53 16.20
N ASN A 164 -2.25 -0.72 16.64
CA ASN A 164 -1.04 -1.52 16.84
C ASN A 164 -0.27 -1.69 15.53
N TYR A 165 -1.00 -1.99 14.44
CA TYR A 165 -0.38 -2.17 13.14
C TYR A 165 0.27 -0.88 12.63
N ALA A 166 -0.43 0.26 12.71
CA ALA A 166 0.12 1.56 12.32
C ALA A 166 1.37 1.92 13.11
N ASN A 167 1.41 1.62 14.42
CA ASN A 167 2.59 1.84 15.25
C ASN A 167 3.78 0.96 14.83
N ILE A 168 3.55 -0.32 14.48
CA ILE A 168 4.59 -1.21 13.96
C ILE A 168 5.18 -0.65 12.66
N LEU A 169 4.31 -0.21 11.74
CA LEU A 169 4.72 0.37 10.46
C LEU A 169 5.49 1.68 10.64
N PHE A 170 5.01 2.55 11.52
CA PHE A 170 5.67 3.80 11.87
C PHE A 170 7.06 3.56 12.48
N LYS A 171 7.14 2.64 13.45
CA LYS A 171 8.40 2.23 14.08
C LYS A 171 9.38 1.68 13.05
N TYR A 172 8.93 0.82 12.14
CA TYR A 172 9.76 0.31 11.05
C TYR A 172 10.38 1.43 10.23
N VAL A 173 9.59 2.41 9.79
CA VAL A 173 10.11 3.55 8.99
C VAL A 173 11.09 4.40 9.81
N LYS A 174 10.79 4.67 11.09
CA LYS A 174 11.66 5.46 11.99
C LYS A 174 13.01 4.80 12.25
N GLU A 175 13.04 3.48 12.35
CA GLU A 175 14.26 2.69 12.60
C GLU A 175 15.00 2.30 11.31
N SER A 176 14.37 2.47 10.14
CA SER A 176 14.98 2.16 8.85
C SER A 176 16.01 3.22 8.41
N LYS A 177 16.94 2.82 7.55
CA LYS A 177 17.84 3.74 6.84
C LYS A 177 17.11 4.70 5.87
N PHE A 178 15.84 4.44 5.60
CA PHE A 178 14.98 5.26 4.73
C PHE A 178 14.06 6.20 5.51
N MET A 179 14.40 6.49 6.77
CA MET A 179 13.61 7.40 7.60
C MET A 179 13.46 8.78 6.94
N TYR A 180 12.22 9.24 6.84
CA TYR A 180 11.88 10.56 6.29
C TYR A 180 10.88 11.34 7.17
N LEU A 181 10.39 10.70 8.23
CA LEU A 181 9.33 11.20 9.09
C LEU A 181 9.89 12.22 10.11
N PRO A 182 9.42 13.47 10.11
CA PRO A 182 10.03 14.55 10.90
C PRO A 182 9.75 14.49 12.40
N TYR A 183 8.66 13.84 12.84
CA TYR A 183 8.27 13.82 14.24
C TYR A 183 8.42 12.43 14.86
N ASP A 184 8.57 12.38 16.18
CA ASP A 184 8.71 11.14 16.94
C ASP A 184 7.37 10.47 17.24
N ASP A 185 6.30 11.26 17.35
CA ASP A 185 4.95 10.74 17.53
C ASP A 185 4.23 10.56 16.19
N ILE A 186 3.57 9.42 16.02
CA ILE A 186 2.86 9.06 14.78
C ILE A 186 1.76 10.09 14.44
N ILE A 187 1.08 10.65 15.44
CA ILE A 187 -0.05 11.58 15.27
C ILE A 187 0.36 12.91 14.63
N ASP A 188 1.62 13.32 14.84
CA ASP A 188 2.14 14.58 14.32
C ASP A 188 2.62 14.47 12.87
N ASN A 189 2.77 13.24 12.37
CA ASN A 189 3.33 12.99 11.05
C ASN A 189 2.26 13.08 9.93
N PRO A 190 2.47 13.93 8.91
CA PRO A 190 1.57 14.06 7.75
C PRO A 190 1.67 12.87 6.77
N MET A 191 1.16 11.70 7.19
CA MET A 191 1.09 10.46 6.40
C MET A 191 -0.07 10.48 5.38
N TYR A 192 -0.13 11.52 4.55
CA TYR A 192 -1.29 11.76 3.70
C TYR A 192 -1.48 10.69 2.64
N HIS A 193 -2.74 10.34 2.40
CA HIS A 193 -3.13 9.47 1.30
C HIS A 193 -2.74 10.10 -0.06
N PRO A 194 -2.32 9.31 -1.08
CA PRO A 194 -1.92 9.84 -2.39
C PRO A 194 -2.94 10.77 -3.07
N PHE A 195 -4.23 10.59 -2.76
CA PHE A 195 -5.32 11.43 -3.25
C PHE A 195 -5.64 12.68 -2.43
N SER A 196 -4.99 12.87 -1.28
CA SER A 196 -5.27 14.00 -0.41
C SER A 196 -4.90 15.31 -1.10
N ARG A 197 -5.79 16.31 -1.03
CA ARG A 197 -5.45 17.69 -1.43
C ARG A 197 -4.29 18.27 -0.61
N GLU A 198 -4.02 17.68 0.55
CA GLU A 198 -2.93 18.07 1.41
C GLU A 198 -1.56 17.65 0.84
N ILE A 199 -1.49 16.72 -0.12
CA ILE A 199 -0.21 16.20 -0.64
C ILE A 199 0.64 17.26 -1.34
N THR A 200 0.01 18.31 -1.87
CA THR A 200 0.67 19.44 -2.54
C THR A 200 0.95 20.61 -1.59
N LYS A 201 0.61 20.51 -0.30
CA LYS A 201 0.88 21.56 0.69
C LYS A 201 2.29 21.44 1.26
N GLU A 202 2.79 22.54 1.78
CA GLU A 202 4.18 22.70 2.25
C GLU A 202 4.64 21.60 3.21
N LYS A 203 3.82 21.24 4.21
CA LYS A 203 4.13 20.16 5.17
C LYS A 203 4.41 18.82 4.46
N SER A 204 3.56 18.46 3.50
CA SER A 204 3.71 17.24 2.69
C SER A 204 4.92 17.32 1.77
N LEU A 205 5.13 18.46 1.12
CA LEU A 205 6.26 18.67 0.22
C LEU A 205 7.61 18.53 0.96
N SER A 206 7.71 19.00 2.20
CA SER A 206 8.91 18.81 3.03
C SER A 206 9.22 17.32 3.25
N ILE A 207 8.20 16.52 3.52
CA ILE A 207 8.31 15.07 3.68
C ILE A 207 8.67 14.37 2.37
N LEU A 208 8.00 14.72 1.29
CA LEU A 208 8.25 14.14 -0.03
C LEU A 208 9.66 14.47 -0.52
N LYS A 209 10.18 15.67 -0.20
CA LYS A 209 11.57 16.05 -0.46
C LYS A 209 12.55 15.13 0.25
N LYS A 210 12.29 14.74 1.51
CA LYS A 210 13.13 13.79 2.25
C LYS A 210 12.98 12.37 1.70
N PHE A 211 11.76 11.93 1.43
CA PHE A 211 11.48 10.59 0.93
C PHE A 211 12.18 10.32 -0.42
N ILE A 212 12.15 11.30 -1.32
CA ILE A 212 12.72 11.11 -2.67
C ILE A 212 14.26 11.03 -2.68
N LEU A 213 14.95 11.52 -1.64
CA LEU A 213 16.42 11.41 -1.55
C LEU A 213 16.89 9.95 -1.49
N HIS A 214 16.01 9.02 -1.13
CA HIS A 214 16.31 7.59 -1.07
C HIS A 214 16.35 6.91 -2.44
N TYR A 215 16.04 7.64 -3.51
CA TYR A 215 16.02 7.17 -4.90
C TYR A 215 17.09 7.87 -5.77
N GLU A 216 17.92 8.72 -5.17
CA GLU A 216 19.07 9.40 -5.79
C GLU A 216 20.39 8.74 -5.39
#